data_AF-A0A6N7WVD1-F1
#
_entry.id   AF-A0A6N7WVD1-F1
#
_cell.length_a   1.000
_cell.length_b   1.000
_cell.length_c   1.000
_cell.angle_alpha   90.00
_cell.angle_beta   90.00
_cell.angle_gamma   90.00
#
_symmetry.space_group_name_H-M   'P 1'
#
loop_
_entity.id
_entity.type
_entity.pdbx_description
1 polymer ?
#
loop_
_entity_poly.entity_id
_entity_poly.type
_entity_poly.pdbx_seq_one_letter_code
_entity_poly.pdbx_strand_id
1 'polypeptide(L)'
;MTFQERLFQLRKQKGFSQETLAERMGVSRQAVSKWESGLSNPDINNLVFLSEIFEVSLDELIKGEAPQASEKEETIKIVEVPCSRHYEYKSRHHIGGIPLVHINVGWRGGRFKTHFKAKGIIAVGNIATGLISIGLISVGLFSFGALSFGLLALGGLALGLMLACGGMAAGGIAIGGVALGVFALGGLAVGMFASGGCAIASHIAVGGYARGHIACGDIARGVRIIERHISGSGTVIDSEMMILAIRQEFIGMWAPFREFLIMLYGGW
;
A
#
# COMPACT_ATOMS: atom_id res chain seq x y z
N MET A 1 -44.65 7.21 -43.00
CA MET A 1 -44.70 8.49 -43.74
C MET A 1 -43.57 8.50 -44.75
N THR A 2 -43.82 9.00 -45.95
CA THR A 2 -42.80 9.12 -47.01
C THR A 2 -41.98 10.40 -46.83
N PHE A 3 -40.79 10.48 -47.44
CA PHE A 3 -39.89 11.66 -47.35
C PHE A 3 -40.59 12.95 -47.82
N GLN A 4 -41.37 12.85 -48.90
CA GLN A 4 -42.07 13.96 -49.54
C GLN A 4 -43.12 14.58 -48.61
N GLU A 5 -43.92 13.73 -47.96
CA GLU A 5 -44.93 14.15 -46.99
C GLU A 5 -44.29 14.83 -45.77
N ARG A 6 -43.13 14.32 -45.32
CA ARG A 6 -42.40 14.90 -44.18
C ARG A 6 -41.78 16.24 -44.52
N LEU A 7 -41.17 16.38 -45.69
CA LEU A 7 -40.63 17.65 -46.16
C LEU A 7 -41.73 18.73 -46.19
N PHE A 8 -42.91 18.39 -46.69
CA PHE A 8 -44.07 19.28 -46.67
C PHE A 8 -44.51 19.64 -45.24
N GLN A 9 -44.56 18.67 -44.33
CA GLN A 9 -44.93 18.89 -42.93
C GLN A 9 -43.92 19.79 -42.20
N LEU A 10 -42.62 19.51 -42.32
CA LEU A 10 -41.55 20.31 -41.70
C LEU A 10 -41.57 21.75 -42.22
N ARG A 11 -41.78 21.94 -43.54
CA ARG A 11 -41.93 23.27 -44.13
C ARG A 11 -43.12 24.01 -43.54
N LYS A 12 -44.27 23.34 -43.39
CA LYS A 12 -45.48 23.93 -42.80
C LYS A 12 -45.32 24.25 -41.32
N GLN A 13 -44.64 23.39 -40.56
CA GLN A 13 -44.36 23.60 -39.13
C GLN A 13 -43.48 24.82 -38.88
N LYS A 14 -42.45 25.05 -39.70
CA LYS A 14 -41.61 26.26 -39.65
C LYS A 14 -42.25 27.48 -40.35
N GLY A 15 -43.45 27.34 -40.92
CA GLY A 15 -44.20 28.44 -41.53
C GLY A 15 -43.68 28.93 -42.89
N PHE A 16 -42.87 28.13 -43.60
CA PHE A 16 -42.25 28.56 -44.85
C PHE A 16 -43.17 28.35 -46.07
N SER A 17 -43.13 29.29 -47.02
CA SER A 17 -43.65 29.06 -48.37
C SER A 17 -42.63 28.25 -49.20
N GLN A 18 -43.05 27.66 -50.31
CA GLN A 18 -42.12 26.95 -51.21
C GLN A 18 -41.06 27.90 -51.79
N GLU A 19 -41.41 29.17 -52.01
CA GLU A 19 -40.47 30.22 -52.46
C GLU A 19 -39.44 30.53 -51.40
N THR A 20 -39.87 30.75 -50.15
CA THR A 20 -38.97 31.07 -49.04
C THR A 20 -38.02 29.92 -48.72
N LEU A 21 -38.47 28.66 -48.83
CA LEU A 21 -37.58 27.50 -48.65
C LEU A 21 -36.57 27.40 -49.81
N ALA A 22 -37.01 27.65 -51.04
CA ALA A 22 -36.14 27.62 -52.22
C ALA A 22 -35.06 28.72 -52.16
N GLU A 23 -35.41 29.93 -51.75
CA GLU A 23 -34.48 31.04 -51.53
C GLU A 23 -33.43 30.70 -50.47
N ARG A 24 -33.84 30.12 -49.34
CA ARG A 24 -32.92 29.72 -48.25
C ARG A 24 -31.93 28.62 -48.66
N MET A 25 -32.35 27.72 -49.55
CA MET A 25 -31.49 26.64 -50.06
C MET A 25 -30.71 27.02 -51.32
N GLY A 26 -30.95 28.21 -51.90
CA GLY A 26 -30.33 28.62 -53.16
C GLY A 26 -30.78 27.79 -54.37
N VAL A 27 -31.99 27.23 -54.35
CA VAL A 27 -32.55 26.42 -55.45
C VAL A 27 -33.79 27.08 -56.06
N SER A 28 -34.27 26.59 -57.19
CA SER A 28 -35.51 27.10 -57.79
C SER A 28 -36.75 26.61 -57.04
N ARG A 29 -37.80 27.44 -56.95
CA ARG A 29 -39.12 27.06 -56.41
C ARG A 29 -39.66 25.76 -57.02
N GLN A 30 -39.40 25.56 -58.31
CA GLN A 30 -39.80 24.36 -59.05
C GLN A 30 -39.11 23.10 -58.52
N ALA A 31 -37.85 23.18 -58.08
CA ALA A 31 -37.14 22.06 -57.49
C ALA A 31 -37.80 21.59 -56.18
N VAL A 32 -38.11 22.52 -55.28
CA VAL A 32 -38.81 22.23 -54.02
C VAL A 32 -40.19 21.59 -54.28
N SER A 33 -40.95 22.13 -55.24
CA SER A 33 -42.25 21.55 -55.62
C SER A 33 -42.13 20.13 -56.18
N LYS A 34 -41.08 19.82 -56.95
CA LYS A 34 -40.82 18.47 -57.45
C LYS A 34 -40.40 17.50 -56.35
N TRP A 35 -39.69 17.98 -55.32
CA TRP A 35 -39.35 17.16 -54.15
C TRP A 35 -40.57 16.84 -53.30
N GLU A 36 -41.44 17.82 -53.04
CA GLU A 36 -42.69 17.61 -52.27
C GLU A 36 -43.72 16.74 -53.01
N SER A 37 -43.67 16.68 -54.34
CA SER A 37 -44.55 15.83 -55.16
C SER A 37 -43.94 14.47 -55.53
N GLY A 38 -42.68 14.22 -55.15
CA GLY A 38 -41.98 12.96 -55.43
C GLY A 38 -41.55 12.76 -56.88
N LEU A 39 -41.61 13.82 -57.70
CA LEU A 39 -41.18 13.80 -59.10
C LEU A 39 -39.65 13.80 -59.25
N SER A 40 -38.92 14.22 -58.22
CA SER A 40 -37.46 14.18 -58.17
C SER A 40 -36.99 14.11 -56.72
N ASN A 41 -35.78 13.60 -56.50
CA ASN A 41 -35.16 13.56 -55.17
C ASN A 41 -34.11 14.67 -55.04
N PRO A 42 -33.95 15.28 -53.86
CA PRO A 42 -32.86 16.22 -53.59
C PRO A 42 -31.51 15.50 -53.53
N ASP A 43 -30.47 16.17 -54.01
CA ASP A 43 -29.09 15.70 -53.89
C ASP A 43 -28.62 15.65 -52.43
N ILE A 44 -27.53 14.91 -52.18
CA ILE A 44 -26.93 14.73 -50.85
C ILE A 44 -26.66 16.09 -50.16
N ASN A 45 -26.13 17.07 -50.89
CA ASN A 45 -25.86 18.39 -50.33
C ASN A 45 -27.16 19.10 -49.91
N ASN A 46 -28.21 19.01 -50.73
CA ASN A 46 -29.51 19.59 -50.42
C ASN A 46 -30.18 18.88 -49.24
N LEU A 47 -29.99 17.57 -49.09
CA LEU A 47 -30.46 16.82 -47.92
C LEU A 47 -29.78 17.28 -46.62
N VAL A 48 -28.46 17.53 -46.66
CA VAL A 48 -27.73 18.09 -45.51
C VAL A 48 -28.27 19.48 -45.16
N PHE A 49 -28.42 20.37 -46.14
CA PHE A 49 -28.99 21.70 -45.89
C PHE A 49 -30.42 21.66 -45.35
N LEU A 50 -31.25 20.74 -45.84
CA LEU A 50 -32.60 20.53 -45.32
C LEU A 50 -32.55 20.10 -43.84
N SER A 51 -31.63 19.21 -43.47
CA SER A 51 -31.44 18.77 -42.08
C SER A 51 -31.04 19.92 -41.15
N GLU A 52 -30.19 20.84 -41.63
CA GLU A 52 -29.77 22.04 -40.88
C GLU A 52 -30.90 23.06 -40.75
N ILE A 53 -31.64 23.35 -41.83
CA ILE A 53 -32.76 24.32 -41.84
C ILE A 53 -33.90 23.88 -40.91
N PHE A 54 -34.19 22.57 -40.89
CA PHE A 54 -35.27 22.01 -40.11
C PHE A 54 -34.85 21.51 -38.72
N GLU A 55 -33.54 21.55 -38.40
CA GLU A 55 -32.95 21.10 -37.13
C GLU A 55 -33.31 19.64 -36.79
N VAL A 56 -33.42 18.79 -37.81
CA VAL A 56 -33.71 17.36 -37.69
C VAL A 56 -32.54 16.53 -38.19
N SER A 57 -32.36 15.32 -37.68
CA SER A 57 -31.30 14.44 -38.19
C SER A 57 -31.59 13.99 -39.63
N LEU A 58 -30.54 13.68 -40.42
CA LEU A 58 -30.72 13.14 -41.78
C LEU A 58 -31.50 11.82 -41.79
N ASP A 59 -31.27 10.97 -40.78
CA ASP A 59 -32.01 9.73 -40.61
C ASP A 59 -33.51 10.01 -40.36
N GLU A 60 -33.83 11.02 -39.54
CA GLU A 60 -35.20 11.46 -39.30
C GLU A 60 -35.84 12.13 -40.52
N LEU A 61 -35.06 12.86 -41.32
CA LEU A 61 -35.54 13.47 -42.55
C LEU A 61 -35.89 12.40 -43.59
N ILE A 62 -35.03 11.39 -43.77
CA ILE A 62 -35.12 10.38 -44.85
C ILE A 62 -35.96 9.18 -44.44
N LYS A 63 -35.64 8.54 -43.31
CA LYS A 63 -36.33 7.34 -42.81
C LYS A 63 -37.52 7.72 -41.94
N GLY A 64 -37.41 8.87 -41.25
CA GLY A 64 -38.38 9.45 -40.30
C GLY A 64 -38.96 8.48 -39.30
N GLU A 65 -38.08 7.58 -38.92
CA GLU A 65 -37.86 7.27 -37.53
C GLU A 65 -37.31 8.55 -36.92
N ALA A 66 -38.06 9.19 -36.03
CA ALA A 66 -37.42 10.07 -35.04
C ALA A 66 -36.27 9.25 -34.44
N PRO A 67 -35.14 9.85 -34.03
CA PRO A 67 -34.29 9.17 -33.10
C PRO A 67 -35.18 8.87 -31.90
N GLN A 68 -35.71 7.64 -31.84
CA GLN A 68 -35.92 6.98 -30.57
C GLN A 68 -34.63 7.31 -29.85
N ALA A 69 -34.75 7.97 -28.71
CA ALA A 69 -33.70 7.96 -27.75
C ALA A 69 -33.51 6.47 -27.38
N SER A 70 -32.90 5.68 -28.28
CA SER A 70 -31.88 4.77 -27.88
C SER A 70 -30.91 5.69 -27.17
N GLU A 71 -31.13 5.82 -25.86
CA GLU A 71 -30.11 5.51 -24.89
C GLU A 71 -29.12 4.57 -25.59
N LYS A 72 -28.19 5.17 -26.34
CA LYS A 72 -26.88 4.60 -26.42
C LYS A 72 -26.54 4.61 -24.95
N GLU A 73 -26.70 3.45 -24.32
CA GLU A 73 -25.87 3.04 -23.23
C GLU A 73 -24.43 3.15 -23.76
N GLU A 74 -23.95 4.38 -23.92
CA GLU A 74 -22.71 4.76 -23.30
C GLU A 74 -22.94 4.44 -21.83
N THR A 75 -22.82 3.15 -21.49
CA THR A 75 -22.37 2.77 -20.18
C THR A 75 -21.09 3.58 -20.07
N ILE A 76 -21.19 4.74 -19.42
CA ILE A 76 -20.05 5.45 -18.88
C ILE A 76 -19.44 4.36 -18.01
N LYS A 77 -18.48 3.62 -18.59
CA LYS A 77 -17.51 2.91 -17.78
C LYS A 77 -16.90 4.07 -17.04
N ILE A 78 -17.35 4.25 -15.80
CA ILE A 78 -16.58 4.92 -14.78
C ILE A 78 -15.32 4.06 -14.76
N VAL A 79 -14.39 4.40 -15.65
CA VAL A 79 -13.00 4.05 -15.49
C VAL A 79 -12.71 4.82 -14.23
N GLU A 80 -12.85 4.16 -13.08
CA GLU A 80 -12.08 4.55 -11.92
C GLU A 80 -10.67 4.67 -12.50
N VAL A 81 -10.21 5.90 -12.68
CA VAL A 81 -8.81 6.18 -12.92
C VAL A 81 -8.27 6.18 -11.51
N PRO A 82 -7.83 5.03 -10.95
CA PRO A 82 -7.19 5.09 -9.65
C PRO A 82 -5.99 6.00 -9.87
N CYS A 83 -6.02 7.18 -9.26
CA CYS A 83 -4.88 8.09 -9.25
C CYS A 83 -3.72 7.33 -8.64
N SER A 84 -2.90 6.70 -9.48
CA SER A 84 -1.69 6.02 -9.05
C SER A 84 -0.64 7.10 -8.93
N ARG A 85 -0.44 7.62 -7.71
CA ARG A 85 0.70 8.47 -7.42
C ARG A 85 1.93 7.56 -7.43
N HIS A 86 2.73 7.66 -8.49
CA HIS A 86 3.99 6.94 -8.63
C HIS A 86 5.11 7.97 -8.66
N TYR A 87 6.09 7.81 -7.78
CA TYR A 87 7.30 8.59 -7.74
C TYR A 87 8.50 7.66 -7.84
N GLU A 88 9.30 7.85 -8.88
CA GLU A 88 10.54 7.12 -9.09
C GLU A 88 11.69 8.13 -9.24
N TYR A 89 12.74 7.96 -8.44
CA TYR A 89 13.95 8.74 -8.50
C TYR A 89 15.16 7.80 -8.42
N LYS A 90 16.12 7.99 -9.32
CA LYS A 90 17.40 7.27 -9.35
C LYS A 90 18.54 8.28 -9.38
N SER A 91 19.52 8.11 -8.50
CA SER A 91 20.71 8.97 -8.48
C SER A 91 21.59 8.75 -9.70
N ARG A 92 22.30 9.81 -10.13
CA ARG A 92 23.27 9.73 -11.23
C ARG A 92 24.54 8.95 -10.86
N HIS A 93 24.94 8.96 -9.59
CA HIS A 93 26.11 8.24 -9.11
C HIS A 93 25.78 6.75 -8.93
N HIS A 94 26.57 5.90 -9.58
CA HIS A 94 26.45 4.45 -9.54
C HIS A 94 27.74 3.87 -8.97
N ILE A 95 27.63 2.99 -7.98
CA ILE A 95 28.77 2.27 -7.40
C ILE A 95 28.49 0.79 -7.63
N GLY A 96 29.37 0.11 -8.37
CA GLY A 96 29.20 -1.32 -8.67
C GLY A 96 27.96 -1.67 -9.49
N GLY A 97 27.47 -0.76 -10.34
CA GLY A 97 26.30 -0.99 -11.20
C GLY A 97 24.95 -0.81 -10.50
N ILE A 98 24.94 -0.41 -9.22
CA ILE A 98 23.73 -0.14 -8.44
C ILE A 98 23.69 1.38 -8.15
N PRO A 99 22.54 2.07 -8.30
CA PRO A 99 22.45 3.49 -7.96
C PRO A 99 22.71 3.74 -6.47
N LEU A 100 23.36 4.86 -6.15
CA LEU A 100 23.58 5.29 -4.76
C LEU A 100 22.25 5.43 -4.01
N VAL A 101 21.28 6.10 -4.62
CA VAL A 101 19.94 6.33 -4.06
C VAL A 101 18.91 5.92 -5.09
N HIS A 102 17.94 5.08 -4.66
CA HIS A 102 16.79 4.72 -5.46
C HIS A 102 15.53 4.84 -4.60
N ILE A 103 14.65 5.76 -4.99
CA ILE A 103 13.35 5.97 -4.38
C ILE A 103 12.30 5.49 -5.37
N ASN A 104 11.48 4.51 -4.98
CA ASN A 104 10.39 4.01 -5.81
C ASN A 104 9.16 3.77 -4.92
N VAL A 105 8.30 4.77 -4.86
CA VAL A 105 7.10 4.78 -4.03
C VAL A 105 5.89 4.87 -4.92
N GLY A 106 4.94 3.98 -4.70
CA GLY A 106 3.71 3.97 -5.47
C GLY A 106 2.49 3.71 -4.60
N TRP A 107 1.49 4.57 -4.76
CA TRP A 107 0.23 4.57 -4.02
C TRP A 107 -0.94 4.52 -5.02
N ARG A 108 -1.76 3.46 -4.94
CA ARG A 108 -2.91 3.28 -5.85
C ARG A 108 -4.12 2.79 -5.05
N GLY A 109 -5.20 3.58 -5.02
CA GLY A 109 -6.47 3.19 -4.39
C GLY A 109 -6.40 2.91 -2.89
N GLY A 110 -5.56 3.62 -2.14
CA GLY A 110 -5.49 3.49 -0.67
C GLY A 110 -4.72 2.27 -0.13
N ARG A 111 -4.14 1.44 -1.00
CA ARG A 111 -3.29 0.29 -0.60
C ARG A 111 -1.88 0.38 -1.19
N PHE A 112 -0.89 -0.01 -0.38
CA PHE A 112 0.49 -0.22 -0.84
C PHE A 112 0.57 -1.48 -1.71
N LYS A 113 0.97 -1.36 -2.97
CA LYS A 113 1.24 -2.52 -3.85
C LYS A 113 2.72 -2.93 -3.84
N THR A 114 2.97 -4.23 -3.98
CA THR A 114 4.29 -4.87 -3.99
C THR A 114 5.09 -4.70 -5.30
N HIS A 115 4.52 -4.06 -6.33
CA HIS A 115 5.18 -3.95 -7.63
C HIS A 115 6.30 -2.90 -7.65
N PHE A 116 6.25 -1.91 -6.76
CA PHE A 116 7.24 -0.83 -6.68
C PHE A 116 8.48 -1.31 -5.90
N LYS A 117 9.53 -1.67 -6.66
CA LYS A 117 10.80 -2.20 -6.14
C LYS A 117 11.90 -1.14 -6.24
N ALA A 118 12.54 -0.83 -5.12
CA ALA A 118 13.73 0.00 -5.01
C ALA A 118 14.98 -0.87 -4.74
N LYS A 119 16.02 -0.64 -5.53
CA LYS A 119 17.34 -1.28 -5.46
C LYS A 119 18.41 -0.20 -5.45
N GLY A 120 19.20 -0.11 -4.38
CA GLY A 120 20.20 0.95 -4.20
C GLY A 120 21.08 0.70 -2.98
N ILE A 121 22.13 1.50 -2.77
CA ILE A 121 22.81 1.53 -1.47
C ILE A 121 21.85 2.09 -0.42
N ILE A 122 21.20 3.20 -0.75
CA ILE A 122 20.06 3.76 -0.03
C ILE A 122 18.80 3.50 -0.87
N ALA A 123 17.92 2.64 -0.37
CA ALA A 123 16.70 2.25 -1.07
C ALA A 123 15.47 2.67 -0.25
N VAL A 124 14.56 3.45 -0.87
CA VAL A 124 13.30 3.87 -0.26
C VAL A 124 12.14 3.43 -1.15
N GLY A 125 11.24 2.61 -0.65
CA GLY A 125 10.11 2.14 -1.47
C GLY A 125 9.21 1.13 -0.80
N ASN A 126 8.18 0.65 -1.50
CA ASN A 126 7.28 -0.36 -0.93
C ASN A 126 8.04 -1.68 -0.69
N ILE A 127 8.85 -2.09 -1.67
CA ILE A 127 9.86 -3.14 -1.53
C ILE A 127 11.23 -2.50 -1.70
N ALA A 128 12.03 -2.43 -0.64
CA ALA A 128 13.34 -1.78 -0.66
C ALA A 128 14.45 -2.79 -0.39
N THR A 129 15.46 -2.83 -1.25
CA THR A 129 16.62 -3.73 -1.13
C THR A 129 17.89 -2.91 -1.24
N GLY A 130 18.75 -2.95 -0.21
CA GLY A 130 19.94 -2.11 -0.17
C GLY A 130 20.82 -2.26 1.06
N LEU A 131 21.82 -1.40 1.22
CA LEU A 131 22.61 -1.34 2.45
C LEU A 131 21.78 -0.69 3.56
N ILE A 132 21.16 0.45 3.25
CA ILE A 132 20.18 1.15 4.07
C ILE A 132 18.84 1.08 3.32
N SER A 133 17.85 0.43 3.90
CA SER A 133 16.56 0.17 3.25
C SER A 133 15.40 0.67 4.11
N ILE A 134 14.50 1.45 3.51
CA ILE A 134 13.30 1.99 4.16
C ILE A 134 12.09 1.57 3.32
N GLY A 135 11.19 0.78 3.89
CA GLY A 135 10.02 0.33 3.13
C GLY A 135 8.98 -0.44 3.91
N LEU A 136 7.94 -0.91 3.22
CA LEU A 136 6.98 -1.84 3.83
C LEU A 136 7.64 -3.22 4.00
N ILE A 137 8.29 -3.70 2.93
CA ILE A 137 9.15 -4.88 2.93
C ILE A 137 10.58 -4.39 2.65
N SER A 138 11.46 -4.52 3.62
CA SER A 138 12.84 -4.02 3.54
C SER A 138 13.85 -5.13 3.78
N VAL A 139 14.84 -5.23 2.91
CA VAL A 139 15.96 -6.17 3.03
C VAL A 139 17.26 -5.40 2.92
N GLY A 140 18.08 -5.44 3.95
CA GLY A 140 19.37 -4.75 3.92
C GLY A 140 20.25 -4.96 5.13
N LEU A 141 21.39 -4.27 5.18
CA LEU A 141 22.25 -4.29 6.38
C LEU A 141 21.55 -3.55 7.53
N PHE A 142 21.10 -2.33 7.23
CA PHE A 142 20.21 -1.51 8.07
C PHE A 142 18.82 -1.49 7.42
N SER A 143 17.85 -2.11 8.07
CA SER A 143 16.52 -2.33 7.51
C SER A 143 15.44 -1.71 8.39
N PHE A 144 14.69 -0.76 7.84
CA PHE A 144 13.57 -0.08 8.48
C PHE A 144 12.30 -0.43 7.72
N GLY A 145 11.32 -1.06 8.35
CA GLY A 145 10.06 -1.35 7.67
C GLY A 145 9.03 -2.12 8.46
N ALA A 146 7.87 -2.40 7.86
CA ALA A 146 6.86 -3.22 8.51
C ALA A 146 7.30 -4.68 8.59
N LEU A 147 7.81 -5.23 7.49
CA LEU A 147 8.55 -6.49 7.43
C LEU A 147 10.02 -6.16 7.10
N SER A 148 10.91 -6.27 8.09
CA SER A 148 12.31 -5.94 7.94
C SER A 148 13.20 -7.16 8.10
N PHE A 149 14.08 -7.39 7.12
CA PHE A 149 15.13 -8.40 7.15
C PHE A 149 16.49 -7.72 7.08
N GLY A 150 17.39 -8.04 8.00
CA GLY A 150 18.73 -7.45 7.95
C GLY A 150 19.70 -7.89 9.02
N LEU A 151 20.86 -7.23 9.08
CA LEU A 151 21.77 -7.38 10.23
C LEU A 151 21.21 -6.61 11.43
N LEU A 152 20.77 -5.38 11.17
CA LEU A 152 20.08 -4.51 12.09
C LEU A 152 18.69 -4.21 11.51
N ALA A 153 17.66 -4.81 12.10
CA ALA A 153 16.29 -4.75 11.62
C ALA A 153 15.39 -4.02 12.63
N LEU A 154 14.68 -2.99 12.17
CA LEU A 154 13.73 -2.21 12.95
C LEU A 154 12.37 -2.29 12.24
N GLY A 155 11.34 -2.78 12.91
CA GLY A 155 10.05 -2.97 12.23
C GLY A 155 8.89 -3.56 13.01
N GLY A 156 7.80 -3.87 12.32
CA GLY A 156 6.66 -4.59 12.91
C GLY A 156 7.01 -6.06 13.13
N LEU A 157 7.38 -6.75 12.06
CA LEU A 157 7.97 -8.07 12.02
C LEU A 157 9.44 -7.92 11.59
N ALA A 158 10.36 -8.03 12.55
CA ALA A 158 11.78 -7.80 12.35
C ALA A 158 12.58 -9.10 12.47
N LEU A 159 13.32 -9.45 11.42
CA LEU A 159 14.25 -10.57 11.36
C LEU A 159 15.67 -10.03 11.19
N GLY A 160 16.34 -9.83 12.32
CA GLY A 160 17.65 -9.20 12.42
C GLY A 160 18.70 -10.23 12.83
N LEU A 161 19.80 -10.37 12.09
CA LEU A 161 20.85 -11.33 12.49
C LEU A 161 21.55 -10.91 13.79
N MET A 162 21.85 -9.62 13.95
CA MET A 162 22.51 -9.08 15.15
C MET A 162 21.51 -8.40 16.10
N LEU A 163 20.75 -7.42 15.59
CA LEU A 163 19.75 -6.68 16.37
C LEU A 163 18.41 -6.68 15.62
N ALA A 164 17.35 -7.08 16.31
CA ALA A 164 15.98 -7.01 15.84
C ALA A 164 15.14 -6.25 16.87
N CYS A 165 14.57 -5.10 16.49
CA CYS A 165 13.61 -4.38 17.32
C CYS A 165 12.26 -4.31 16.61
N GLY A 166 11.19 -4.75 17.28
CA GLY A 166 9.87 -4.71 16.67
C GLY A 166 8.71 -5.26 17.49
N GLY A 167 7.52 -5.33 16.88
CA GLY A 167 6.37 -5.99 17.51
C GLY A 167 6.62 -7.49 17.69
N MET A 168 7.02 -8.14 16.61
CA MET A 168 7.58 -9.50 16.60
C MET A 168 9.02 -9.41 16.10
N ALA A 169 9.98 -9.76 16.96
CA ALA A 169 11.40 -9.67 16.67
C ALA A 169 12.06 -11.05 16.80
N ALA A 170 12.85 -11.45 15.81
CA ALA A 170 13.76 -12.58 15.94
C ALA A 170 15.19 -12.21 15.54
N GLY A 171 16.18 -12.56 16.37
CA GLY A 171 17.57 -12.21 16.13
C GLY A 171 18.55 -12.58 17.23
N GLY A 172 19.83 -12.19 17.08
CA GLY A 172 20.81 -12.33 18.16
C GLY A 172 20.37 -11.58 19.42
N ILE A 173 20.11 -10.28 19.28
CA ILE A 173 19.46 -9.42 20.27
C ILE A 173 18.08 -9.05 19.74
N ALA A 174 17.04 -9.57 20.37
CA ALA A 174 15.65 -9.34 20.02
C ALA A 174 14.96 -8.49 21.09
N ILE A 175 14.41 -7.34 20.68
CA ILE A 175 13.67 -6.42 21.54
C ILE A 175 12.26 -6.28 20.95
N GLY A 176 11.21 -6.63 21.69
CA GLY A 176 9.87 -6.53 21.12
C GLY A 176 8.72 -7.02 21.98
N GLY A 177 7.50 -6.98 21.43
CA GLY A 177 6.33 -7.58 22.08
C GLY A 177 6.50 -9.11 22.19
N VAL A 178 6.85 -9.74 21.08
CA VAL A 178 7.30 -11.13 21.00
C VAL A 178 8.77 -11.12 20.56
N ALA A 179 9.66 -11.61 21.40
CA ALA A 179 11.10 -11.59 21.17
C ALA A 179 11.68 -13.02 21.17
N LEU A 180 12.32 -13.41 20.07
CA LEU A 180 12.99 -14.70 19.90
C LEU A 180 14.49 -14.48 19.64
N GLY A 181 15.38 -14.90 20.53
CA GLY A 181 16.80 -14.64 20.30
C GLY A 181 17.76 -15.24 21.30
N VAL A 182 19.05 -14.93 21.13
CA VAL A 182 20.04 -15.25 22.18
C VAL A 182 19.73 -14.39 23.40
N PHE A 183 19.54 -13.10 23.15
CA PHE A 183 19.00 -12.14 24.11
C PHE A 183 17.59 -11.73 23.70
N ALA A 184 16.62 -12.01 24.54
CA ALA A 184 15.22 -11.68 24.29
C ALA A 184 14.69 -10.73 25.36
N LEU A 185 14.39 -9.49 24.99
CA LEU A 185 13.78 -8.47 25.84
C LEU A 185 12.37 -8.19 25.33
N GLY A 186 11.33 -8.52 26.09
CA GLY A 186 9.97 -8.33 25.56
C GLY A 186 8.79 -8.71 26.45
N GLY A 187 7.58 -8.71 25.88
CA GLY A 187 6.39 -9.21 26.58
C GLY A 187 6.43 -10.73 26.70
N LEU A 188 6.51 -11.41 25.55
CA LEU A 188 6.80 -12.83 25.42
C LEU A 188 8.24 -12.98 24.92
N ALA A 189 9.15 -13.42 25.79
CA ALA A 189 10.57 -13.53 25.50
C ALA A 189 11.01 -14.99 25.54
N VAL A 190 11.58 -15.49 24.43
CA VAL A 190 12.14 -16.84 24.33
C VAL A 190 13.59 -16.77 23.87
N GLY A 191 14.51 -17.34 24.64
CA GLY A 191 15.93 -17.26 24.29
C GLY A 191 16.93 -18.01 25.15
N MET A 192 18.19 -17.61 25.06
CA MET A 192 19.23 -18.07 26.00
C MET A 192 19.18 -17.25 27.29
N PHE A 193 19.06 -15.94 27.14
CA PHE A 193 18.81 -14.95 28.18
C PHE A 193 17.51 -14.23 27.84
N ALA A 194 16.49 -14.35 28.69
CA ALA A 194 15.18 -13.76 28.45
C ALA A 194 14.76 -12.88 29.63
N SER A 195 14.31 -11.66 29.34
CA SER A 195 13.64 -10.80 30.31
C SER A 195 12.31 -10.29 29.75
N GLY A 196 11.23 -10.44 30.52
CA GLY A 196 9.92 -10.04 30.03
C GLY A 196 8.75 -10.31 30.95
N GLY A 197 7.53 -10.15 30.46
CA GLY A 197 6.34 -10.57 31.21
C GLY A 197 6.26 -12.10 31.35
N CYS A 198 6.43 -12.80 30.22
CA CYS A 198 6.58 -14.24 30.12
C CYS A 198 7.96 -14.55 29.50
N ALA A 199 8.86 -15.09 30.29
CA ALA A 199 10.24 -15.36 29.91
C ALA A 199 10.55 -16.87 29.94
N ILE A 200 10.93 -17.42 28.79
CA ILE A 200 11.35 -18.82 28.64
C ILE A 200 12.78 -18.82 28.14
N ALA A 201 13.72 -19.24 28.99
CA ALA A 201 15.14 -19.24 28.66
C ALA A 201 15.81 -20.57 28.97
N SER A 202 16.88 -20.89 28.23
CA SER A 202 17.73 -22.05 28.61
C SER A 202 18.60 -21.74 29.82
N HIS A 203 19.09 -20.50 29.95
CA HIS A 203 20.01 -20.11 31.03
C HIS A 203 19.34 -19.21 32.05
N ILE A 204 19.06 -17.95 31.70
CA ILE A 204 18.52 -16.95 32.64
C ILE A 204 17.17 -16.47 32.14
N ALA A 205 16.13 -16.67 32.93
CA ALA A 205 14.79 -16.15 32.69
C ALA A 205 14.37 -15.22 33.82
N VAL A 206 13.96 -13.99 33.46
CA VAL A 206 13.51 -12.96 34.42
C VAL A 206 12.17 -12.43 33.98
N GLY A 207 11.17 -12.46 34.85
CA GLY A 207 9.84 -11.97 34.47
C GLY A 207 8.74 -12.27 35.46
N GLY A 208 7.49 -11.93 35.12
CA GLY A 208 6.34 -12.35 35.93
C GLY A 208 6.19 -13.87 35.93
N TYR A 209 6.22 -14.47 34.74
CA TYR A 209 6.40 -15.92 34.56
C TYR A 209 7.79 -16.20 34.01
N ALA A 210 8.60 -16.98 34.74
CA ALA A 210 9.99 -17.27 34.37
C ALA A 210 10.25 -18.77 34.35
N ARG A 211 10.78 -19.29 33.23
CA ARG A 211 11.22 -20.68 33.11
C ARG A 211 12.63 -20.76 32.54
N GLY A 212 13.56 -21.32 33.28
CA GLY A 212 14.95 -21.52 32.83
C GLY A 212 15.84 -22.17 33.87
N HIS A 213 17.15 -22.27 33.61
CA HIS A 213 18.08 -22.84 34.60
C HIS A 213 18.10 -21.99 35.88
N ILE A 214 18.25 -20.67 35.70
CA ILE A 214 18.01 -19.63 36.69
C ILE A 214 16.68 -18.96 36.32
N ALA A 215 15.71 -19.04 37.20
CA ALA A 215 14.41 -18.39 37.02
C ALA A 215 14.15 -17.40 38.16
N CYS A 216 13.87 -16.15 37.81
CA CYS A 216 13.52 -15.09 38.75
C CYS A 216 12.17 -14.49 38.35
N GLY A 217 11.17 -14.59 39.24
CA GLY A 217 9.83 -14.12 38.93
C GLY A 217 8.78 -14.46 39.98
N ASP A 218 7.56 -13.95 39.79
CA ASP A 218 6.42 -14.23 40.67
C ASP A 218 6.00 -15.70 40.54
N ILE A 219 6.07 -16.26 39.33
CA ILE A 219 5.87 -17.68 39.04
C ILE A 219 7.13 -18.20 38.32
N ALA A 220 8.05 -18.78 39.09
CA ALA A 220 9.34 -19.23 38.58
C ALA A 220 9.49 -20.77 38.58
N ARG A 221 10.03 -21.33 37.49
CA ARG A 221 10.32 -22.76 37.34
C ARG A 221 11.75 -22.96 36.82
N GLY A 222 12.64 -23.48 37.66
CA GLY A 222 14.04 -23.69 37.31
C GLY A 222 14.81 -24.55 38.30
N VAL A 223 16.09 -24.77 38.00
CA VAL A 223 17.02 -25.49 38.89
C VAL A 223 17.40 -24.62 40.08
N ARG A 224 17.65 -23.32 39.82
CA ARG A 224 17.76 -22.28 40.85
C ARG A 224 16.61 -21.30 40.69
N ILE A 225 15.79 -21.21 41.73
CA ILE A 225 14.62 -20.34 41.77
C ILE A 225 14.93 -19.20 42.73
N ILE A 226 14.83 -17.96 42.25
CA ILE A 226 14.91 -16.76 43.07
C ILE A 226 13.49 -16.20 43.14
N GLU A 227 12.78 -16.55 44.21
CA GLU A 227 11.42 -16.06 44.44
C GLU A 227 11.44 -14.65 45.03
N ARG A 228 10.50 -13.82 44.56
CA ARG A 228 10.28 -12.50 45.15
C ARG A 228 9.56 -12.64 46.49
N HIS A 229 10.26 -12.41 47.59
CA HIS A 229 9.62 -12.36 48.91
C HIS A 229 9.04 -10.96 49.16
N ILE A 230 7.70 -10.86 49.28
CA ILE A 230 7.02 -9.60 49.59
C ILE A 230 7.14 -9.34 51.09
N SER A 231 8.20 -8.62 51.51
CA SER A 231 8.30 -8.07 52.86
C SER A 231 7.90 -6.60 52.84
N GLY A 232 6.64 -6.30 53.17
CA GLY A 232 6.11 -5.08 53.81
C GLY A 232 6.40 -3.66 53.24
N SER A 233 7.50 -3.39 52.55
CA SER A 233 7.90 -2.04 52.12
C SER A 233 8.75 -2.04 50.84
N GLY A 234 8.41 -2.89 49.87
CA GLY A 234 9.05 -2.91 48.55
C GLY A 234 9.45 -4.31 48.10
N THR A 235 9.30 -4.57 46.81
CA THR A 235 9.82 -5.79 46.18
C THR A 235 11.33 -5.67 46.03
N VAL A 236 12.09 -6.11 47.03
CA VAL A 236 13.55 -6.21 46.92
C VAL A 236 13.84 -7.53 46.20
N ILE A 237 14.24 -7.46 44.93
CA ILE A 237 14.98 -8.56 44.33
C ILE A 237 16.30 -8.60 45.11
N ASP A 238 16.71 -9.75 45.65
CA ASP A 238 18.06 -9.88 46.20
C ASP A 238 19.05 -9.81 45.03
N SER A 239 19.34 -8.59 44.58
CA SER A 239 20.26 -8.28 43.48
C SER A 239 21.62 -8.95 43.74
N GLU A 240 22.01 -9.04 45.02
CA GLU A 240 23.17 -9.79 45.50
C GLU A 240 23.09 -11.29 45.17
N MET A 241 21.96 -11.97 45.40
CA MET A 241 21.81 -13.39 45.04
C MET A 241 21.89 -13.60 43.53
N MET A 242 21.33 -12.69 42.74
CA MET A 242 21.37 -12.77 41.29
C MET A 242 22.79 -12.56 40.75
N ILE A 243 23.52 -11.58 41.28
CA ILE A 243 24.92 -11.33 40.96
C ILE A 243 25.78 -12.53 41.35
N LEU A 244 25.56 -13.11 42.53
CA LEU A 244 26.28 -14.30 43.00
C LEU A 244 25.98 -15.52 42.13
N ALA A 245 24.72 -15.74 41.73
CA ALA A 245 24.34 -16.81 40.82
C ALA A 245 25.04 -16.67 39.46
N ILE A 246 25.03 -15.46 38.88
CA ILE A 246 25.73 -15.19 37.61
C ILE A 246 27.25 -15.43 37.75
N ARG A 247 27.86 -14.99 38.86
CA ARG A 247 29.29 -15.18 39.10
C ARG A 247 29.67 -16.65 39.32
N GLN A 248 28.83 -17.43 39.97
CA GLN A 248 29.08 -18.85 40.25
C GLN A 248 28.85 -19.75 39.04
N GLU A 249 27.84 -19.48 38.22
CA GLU A 249 27.42 -20.39 37.15
C GLU A 249 28.15 -20.11 35.83
N PHE A 250 28.63 -18.87 35.64
CA PHE A 250 29.31 -18.42 34.43
C PHE A 250 30.79 -18.06 34.66
N ILE A 251 31.52 -18.96 35.33
CA ILE A 251 32.94 -18.77 35.66
C ILE A 251 33.82 -18.65 34.39
N GLY A 252 33.50 -19.43 33.35
CA GLY A 252 34.26 -19.46 32.09
C GLY A 252 33.87 -18.42 31.03
N MET A 253 32.90 -17.55 31.31
CA MET A 253 32.42 -16.56 30.34
C MET A 253 33.32 -15.32 30.27
N TRP A 254 33.43 -14.71 29.09
CA TRP A 254 34.25 -13.51 28.87
C TRP A 254 33.89 -12.40 29.87
N ALA A 255 34.87 -11.96 30.66
CA ALA A 255 34.67 -11.09 31.81
C ALA A 255 33.81 -9.83 31.56
N PRO A 256 34.03 -9.04 30.49
CA PRO A 256 33.21 -7.85 30.25
C PRO A 256 31.75 -8.18 29.88
N PHE A 257 31.49 -9.34 29.28
CA PHE A 257 30.13 -9.79 29.00
C PHE A 257 29.39 -10.20 30.28
N ARG A 258 30.09 -10.83 31.22
CA ARG A 258 29.55 -11.15 32.55
C ARG A 258 29.23 -9.87 33.34
N GLU A 259 30.10 -8.86 33.28
CA GLU A 259 29.82 -7.56 33.90
C GLU A 259 28.64 -6.84 33.23
N PHE A 260 28.50 -6.93 31.91
CA PHE A 260 27.32 -6.42 31.21
C PHE A 260 26.03 -7.11 31.68
N LEU A 261 26.03 -8.44 31.84
CA LEU A 261 24.89 -9.16 32.41
C LEU A 261 24.59 -8.72 33.85
N ILE A 262 25.62 -8.55 34.68
CA ILE A 262 25.47 -8.06 36.05
C ILE A 262 24.91 -6.63 36.05
N MET A 263 25.35 -5.75 35.15
CA MET A 263 24.81 -4.41 35.03
C MET A 263 23.34 -4.42 34.57
N LEU A 264 23.01 -5.30 33.62
CA LEU A 264 21.66 -5.41 33.06
C LEU A 264 20.65 -5.95 34.08
N TYR A 265 21.06 -6.92 34.89
CA TYR A 265 20.18 -7.66 35.80
C TYR A 265 20.34 -7.32 37.29
N GLY A 266 21.48 -6.77 37.71
CA GLY A 266 21.76 -6.38 39.09
C GLY A 266 21.21 -5.01 39.49
N GLY A 267 20.70 -4.23 38.53
CA GLY A 267 20.05 -2.93 38.79
C GLY A 267 18.53 -2.98 38.96
N TRP A 268 17.92 -4.17 38.93
CA TRP A 268 16.47 -4.39 39.10
C TRP A 268 16.09 -4.75 40.54
#